data_AF-A0A6L6GUE6-F1
#
_entry.id   AF-A0A6L6GUE6-F1
#
_cell.length_a   1.000
_cell.length_b   1.000
_cell.length_c   1.000
_cell.angle_alpha   90.00
_cell.angle_beta   90.00
_cell.angle_gamma   90.00
#
_symmetry.space_group_name_H-M   'P 1'
#
loop_
_entity.id
_entity.type
_entity.pdbx_description
1 polymer ?
#
loop_
_entity_poly.entity_id
_entity_poly.type
_entity_poly.pdbx_seq_one_letter_code
_entity_poly.pdbx_strand_id
1 'polypeptide(L)'
;MVAFTQRSVDLFDEENFIGIGSTRKVYRIEDVVVKKHLHELGYMQSVNEQNIYNDLLAKDLANNIAPILFVNGKFAVQPFYEALPLQNGETYDLDWKADQRITTDLRQALAEISENLDGFDLKDSGNYGIDSEGKLVLIDYGMTKKLYEDQWVPLAEAGVLPQIYFEHCQVCGQEKELRIYGEADRDRRCVACGKE
;
A
#
# COMPACT_ATOMS: atom_id res chain seq x y z
N MET A 1 -9.51 22.85 -6.54
CA MET A 1 -8.32 22.76 -7.40
C MET A 1 -7.13 23.26 -6.61
N VAL A 2 -6.33 22.36 -6.04
CA VAL A 2 -5.07 22.73 -5.39
C VAL A 2 -4.03 22.93 -6.49
N ALA A 3 -3.48 24.14 -6.57
CA ALA A 3 -2.48 24.50 -7.57
C ALA A 3 -1.13 23.85 -7.21
N PHE A 4 -0.77 22.78 -7.91
CA PHE A 4 0.56 22.17 -7.86
C PHE A 4 1.56 22.99 -8.68
N THR A 5 1.86 24.22 -8.25
CA THR A 5 2.96 25.00 -8.84
C THR A 5 3.84 25.56 -7.74
N GLN A 6 5.09 25.09 -7.71
CA GLN A 6 6.25 25.60 -6.93
C GLN A 6 6.63 25.03 -5.55
N ARG A 7 6.14 23.85 -5.11
CA ARG A 7 6.65 23.17 -3.88
C ARG A 7 6.93 21.66 -4.06
N SER A 8 7.61 21.27 -5.13
CA SER A 8 8.04 19.86 -5.28
C SER A 8 9.09 19.40 -4.26
N VAL A 9 9.64 20.32 -3.46
CA VAL A 9 10.70 20.02 -2.46
C VAL A 9 10.12 19.62 -1.09
N ASP A 10 8.87 19.98 -0.77
CA ASP A 10 8.27 19.74 0.57
C ASP A 10 7.36 18.49 0.65
N LEU A 11 6.97 17.90 -0.49
CA LEU A 11 5.98 16.80 -0.50
C LEU A 11 6.52 15.47 0.03
N PHE A 12 7.84 15.29 0.05
CA PHE A 12 8.50 14.03 0.41
C PHE A 12 9.41 14.18 1.63
N ASP A 13 9.03 15.08 2.54
CA ASP A 13 9.69 15.24 3.83
C ASP A 13 9.48 14.00 4.71
N GLU A 14 10.45 13.69 5.57
CA GLU A 14 10.38 12.63 6.57
C GLU A 14 9.28 12.94 7.61
N GLU A 15 8.96 14.21 7.89
CA GLU A 15 7.83 14.57 8.77
C GLU A 15 6.47 14.12 8.21
N ASN A 16 6.37 13.97 6.89
CA ASN A 16 5.15 13.53 6.21
C ASN A 16 5.15 12.02 5.93
N PHE A 17 6.25 11.31 6.21
CA PHE A 17 6.36 9.88 5.93
C PHE A 17 5.46 9.06 6.85
N ILE A 18 4.63 8.19 6.27
CA ILE A 18 3.70 7.35 7.04
C ILE A 18 3.80 5.86 6.72
N GLY A 19 4.60 5.47 5.72
CA GLY A 19 4.76 4.05 5.40
C GLY A 19 5.58 3.78 4.16
N ILE A 20 6.03 2.55 4.03
CA ILE A 20 6.79 2.06 2.89
C ILE A 20 6.41 0.61 2.58
N GLY A 21 6.24 0.34 1.30
CA GLY A 21 6.17 -1.01 0.74
C GLY A 21 7.35 -1.27 -0.19
N SER A 22 7.45 -2.51 -0.68
CA SER A 22 8.54 -2.95 -1.57
C SER A 22 8.72 -2.09 -2.83
N THR A 23 7.66 -1.46 -3.32
CA THR A 23 7.65 -0.69 -4.59
C THR A 23 7.27 0.78 -4.44
N ARG A 24 6.76 1.21 -3.27
CA ARG A 24 6.20 2.56 -3.04
C ARG A 24 6.53 3.08 -1.63
N LYS A 25 6.79 4.39 -1.52
CA LYS A 25 6.79 5.12 -0.22
C LYS A 25 5.53 5.95 -0.13
N VAL A 26 4.95 6.06 1.07
CA VAL A 26 3.70 6.78 1.32
C VAL A 26 3.96 7.97 2.23
N TYR A 27 3.48 9.12 1.81
CA TYR A 27 3.55 10.37 2.56
C TYR A 27 2.14 10.92 2.74
N ARG A 28 1.82 11.42 3.93
CA ARG A 28 0.56 12.10 4.21
C ARG A 28 0.77 13.61 4.10
N ILE A 29 -0.11 14.26 3.35
CA ILE A 29 -0.15 15.72 3.27
C ILE A 29 -1.60 16.11 3.51
N GLU A 30 -1.87 16.72 4.66
CA GLU A 30 -3.23 17.10 5.08
C GLU A 30 -4.20 15.89 5.04
N ASP A 31 -5.15 15.92 4.12
CA ASP A 31 -6.23 14.95 3.90
C ASP A 31 -5.96 13.98 2.73
N VAL A 32 -4.75 13.99 2.17
CA VAL A 32 -4.35 13.09 1.08
C VAL A 32 -3.10 12.28 1.42
N VAL A 33 -2.94 11.17 0.73
CA VAL A 33 -1.68 10.41 0.66
C VAL A 33 -1.06 10.52 -0.71
N VAL A 34 0.26 10.68 -0.74
CA VAL A 34 1.08 10.63 -1.96
C VAL A 34 1.92 9.37 -1.91
N LYS A 35 1.62 8.43 -2.80
CA LYS A 35 2.38 7.18 -3.00
C LYS A 35 3.48 7.44 -4.03
N LYS A 36 4.71 7.69 -3.57
CA LYS A 36 5.89 7.84 -4.43
C LYS A 36 6.36 6.48 -4.94
N HIS A 37 6.51 6.35 -6.25
CA HIS A 37 7.00 5.12 -6.87
C HIS A 37 8.52 5.00 -6.68
N LEU A 38 8.96 3.88 -6.11
CA LEU A 38 10.38 3.53 -5.98
C LEU A 38 10.85 2.65 -7.14
N HIS A 39 9.91 1.99 -7.80
CA HIS A 39 10.12 1.08 -8.92
C HIS A 39 8.93 1.17 -9.89
N GLU A 40 9.13 0.76 -11.15
CA GLU A 40 8.08 0.74 -12.18
C GLU A 40 6.84 -0.07 -11.75
N LEU A 41 7.05 -1.14 -10.97
CA LEU A 41 5.99 -1.92 -10.36
C LEU A 41 5.06 -1.10 -9.46
N GLY A 42 5.57 -0.08 -8.78
CA GLY A 42 4.75 0.83 -7.97
C GLY A 42 3.87 1.73 -8.83
N TYR A 43 4.35 2.14 -10.00
CA TYR A 43 3.53 2.87 -10.98
C TYR A 43 2.42 1.98 -11.52
N MET A 44 2.76 0.75 -11.93
CA MET A 44 1.79 -0.21 -12.44
C MET A 44 0.72 -0.60 -11.41
N GLN A 45 1.09 -0.77 -10.14
CA GLN A 45 0.12 -0.96 -9.05
C GLN A 45 -0.86 0.22 -8.98
N SER A 46 -0.37 1.46 -9.03
CA SER A 46 -1.23 2.64 -8.93
C SER A 46 -2.14 2.84 -10.16
N VAL A 47 -1.67 2.43 -11.35
CA VAL A 47 -2.51 2.38 -12.56
C VAL A 47 -3.58 1.30 -12.44
N ASN A 48 -3.25 0.13 -11.88
CA ASN A 48 -4.22 -0.92 -11.62
C ASN A 48 -5.27 -0.48 -10.60
N GLU A 49 -4.88 0.20 -9.51
CA GLU A 49 -5.82 0.80 -8.55
C GLU A 49 -6.81 1.73 -9.27
N GLN A 50 -6.31 2.59 -10.17
CA GLN A 50 -7.19 3.49 -10.92
C GLN A 50 -8.16 2.74 -11.84
N ASN A 51 -7.69 1.72 -12.55
CA ASN A 51 -8.53 0.93 -13.46
C ASN A 51 -9.59 0.13 -12.70
N ILE A 52 -9.20 -0.57 -11.64
CA ILE A 52 -10.10 -1.34 -10.77
C ILE A 52 -11.16 -0.43 -10.16
N TYR A 53 -10.77 0.74 -9.65
CA TYR A 53 -11.73 1.71 -9.10
C TYR A 53 -12.77 2.13 -10.13
N ASN A 54 -12.33 2.47 -11.35
CA ASN A 54 -13.24 2.88 -12.42
C ASN A 54 -14.21 1.77 -12.83
N ASP A 55 -13.74 0.52 -12.88
CA ASP A 55 -14.58 -0.64 -13.18
C ASP A 55 -15.63 -0.89 -12.08
N LEU A 56 -15.26 -0.74 -10.81
CA LEU A 56 -16.18 -0.85 -9.68
C LEU A 56 -17.17 0.32 -9.65
N LEU A 57 -16.72 1.54 -9.97
CA LEU A 57 -17.58 2.72 -10.04
C LEU A 57 -18.66 2.55 -11.11
N ALA A 58 -18.31 2.00 -12.27
CA ALA A 58 -19.27 1.69 -13.34
C ALA A 58 -20.32 0.63 -12.93
N LYS A 59 -20.03 -0.16 -11.89
CA LYS A 59 -20.90 -1.20 -11.33
C LYS A 59 -21.61 -0.78 -10.04
N ASP A 60 -21.44 0.46 -9.59
CA ASP A 60 -21.94 0.97 -8.31
C ASP A 60 -21.37 0.22 -7.08
N LEU A 61 -20.13 -0.26 -7.19
CA LEU A 61 -19.42 -1.03 -6.15
C LEU A 61 -18.25 -0.28 -5.51
N ALA A 62 -18.07 1.02 -5.80
CA ALA A 62 -16.90 1.80 -5.38
C ALA A 62 -17.04 2.49 -4.00
N ASN A 63 -18.19 2.35 -3.31
CA ASN A 63 -18.50 3.11 -2.09
C ASN A 63 -17.46 2.97 -0.97
N ASN A 64 -16.84 1.79 -0.84
CA ASN A 64 -15.85 1.48 0.18
C ASN A 64 -14.45 1.23 -0.42
N ILE A 65 -14.15 1.86 -1.56
CA ILE A 65 -12.87 1.72 -2.27
C ILE A 65 -12.25 3.11 -2.41
N ALA A 66 -10.98 3.25 -2.04
CA ALA A 66 -10.29 4.55 -2.12
C ALA A 66 -9.96 4.93 -3.57
N PRO A 67 -10.43 6.07 -4.10
CA PRO A 67 -10.14 6.48 -5.48
C PRO A 67 -8.69 6.90 -5.68
N ILE A 68 -8.15 6.68 -6.88
CA ILE A 68 -6.94 7.36 -7.36
C ILE A 68 -7.33 8.73 -7.93
N LEU A 69 -7.01 9.79 -7.18
CA LEU A 69 -7.28 11.17 -7.58
C LEU A 69 -6.35 11.65 -8.70
N PHE A 70 -5.12 11.12 -8.71
CA PHE A 70 -4.09 11.45 -9.69
C PHE A 70 -3.04 10.35 -9.75
N VAL A 71 -2.49 10.08 -10.93
CA VAL A 71 -1.37 9.16 -11.12
C VAL A 71 -0.48 9.62 -12.28
N ASN A 72 0.83 9.49 -12.11
CA ASN A 72 1.82 9.59 -13.17
C ASN A 72 2.98 8.62 -12.91
N GLY A 73 4.00 8.58 -13.78
CA GLY A 73 5.14 7.67 -13.61
C GLY A 73 5.92 7.81 -12.29
N LYS A 74 5.80 8.92 -11.57
CA LYS A 74 6.56 9.21 -10.34
C LYS A 74 5.76 8.99 -9.05
N PHE A 75 4.47 9.27 -9.06
CA PHE A 75 3.63 9.13 -7.87
C PHE A 75 2.14 9.01 -8.20
N ALA A 76 1.37 8.54 -7.22
CA ALA A 76 -0.07 8.57 -7.20
C ALA A 76 -0.60 9.31 -5.96
N VAL A 77 -1.84 9.79 -6.02
CA VAL A 77 -2.52 10.52 -4.95
C VAL A 77 -3.87 9.87 -4.67
N GLN A 78 -4.16 9.62 -3.40
CA GLN A 78 -5.45 9.13 -2.89
C GLN A 78 -5.91 9.98 -1.70
N PRO A 79 -7.20 9.96 -1.32
CA PRO A 79 -7.62 10.45 -0.02
C PRO A 79 -6.92 9.69 1.11
N PHE A 80 -6.65 10.37 2.23
CA PHE A 80 -6.13 9.73 3.42
C PHE A 80 -7.26 9.03 4.18
N TYR A 81 -6.99 7.79 4.61
CA TYR A 81 -7.83 7.01 5.51
C TYR A 81 -6.98 6.55 6.69
N GLU A 82 -7.54 6.55 7.89
CA GLU A 82 -6.80 6.19 9.10
C GLU A 82 -6.47 4.70 9.08
N ALA A 83 -5.20 4.33 9.31
CA ALA A 83 -4.77 2.94 9.25
C ALA A 83 -5.44 2.09 10.36
N LEU A 84 -5.65 0.80 10.08
CA LEU A 84 -6.11 -0.13 11.10
C LEU A 84 -5.01 -0.33 12.16
N PRO A 85 -5.38 -0.48 13.45
CA PRO A 85 -4.40 -0.74 14.49
C PRO A 85 -3.75 -2.11 14.28
N LEU A 86 -2.42 -2.16 14.42
CA LEU A 86 -1.66 -3.41 14.39
C LEU A 86 -2.02 -4.31 15.57
N GLN A 87 -1.95 -5.63 15.36
CA GLN A 87 -2.07 -6.62 16.44
C GLN A 87 -0.69 -7.17 16.76
N ASN A 88 -0.21 -6.97 17.99
CA ASN A 88 1.14 -7.33 18.41
C ASN A 88 2.25 -6.73 17.52
N GLY A 89 2.02 -5.55 16.94
CA GLY A 89 2.98 -4.89 16.05
C GLY A 89 2.94 -5.37 14.60
N GLU A 90 2.00 -6.24 14.23
CA GLU A 90 1.89 -6.79 12.88
C GLU A 90 0.51 -6.52 12.26
N THR A 91 0.44 -6.57 10.92
CA THR A 91 -0.83 -6.67 10.21
C THR A 91 -1.47 -8.03 10.47
N TYR A 92 -2.77 -8.14 10.21
CA TYR A 92 -3.52 -9.37 10.39
C TYR A 92 -4.49 -9.55 9.23
N ASP A 93 -4.85 -10.80 8.96
CA ASP A 93 -5.87 -11.12 7.96
C ASP A 93 -7.27 -10.77 8.46
N LEU A 94 -8.01 -10.03 7.64
CA LEU A 94 -9.45 -9.84 7.83
C LEU A 94 -10.22 -11.09 7.39
N ASP A 95 -11.01 -11.65 8.29
CA ASP A 95 -11.99 -12.67 7.91
C ASP A 95 -13.17 -11.98 7.23
N TRP A 96 -13.18 -12.00 5.90
CA TRP A 96 -14.26 -11.40 5.12
C TRP A 96 -15.64 -11.87 5.53
N LYS A 97 -15.81 -13.10 6.04
CA LYS A 97 -17.12 -13.65 6.43
C LYS A 97 -17.55 -13.23 7.82
N ALA A 98 -16.60 -13.08 8.75
CA ALA A 98 -16.90 -12.85 10.16
C ALA A 98 -16.71 -11.38 10.60
N ASP A 99 -15.88 -10.60 9.91
CA ASP A 99 -15.61 -9.23 10.31
C ASP A 99 -16.83 -8.32 10.06
N GLN A 100 -17.38 -7.79 11.16
CA GLN A 100 -18.59 -6.96 11.15
C GLN A 100 -18.38 -5.60 10.48
N ARG A 101 -17.13 -5.15 10.30
CA ARG A 101 -16.80 -3.91 9.60
C ARG A 101 -16.95 -4.05 8.08
N ILE A 102 -16.93 -5.29 7.56
CA ILE A 102 -17.08 -5.57 6.13
C ILE A 102 -18.57 -5.56 5.78
N THR A 103 -18.99 -4.45 5.19
CA THR A 103 -20.35 -4.24 4.69
C THR A 103 -20.67 -5.18 3.52
N THR A 104 -21.96 -5.31 3.21
CA THR A 104 -22.40 -6.07 2.02
C THR A 104 -21.78 -5.51 0.74
N ASP A 105 -21.76 -4.18 0.59
CA ASP A 105 -21.21 -3.50 -0.59
C ASP A 105 -19.70 -3.76 -0.72
N LEU A 106 -18.94 -3.60 0.37
CA LEU A 106 -17.50 -3.90 0.37
C LEU A 106 -17.24 -5.37 0.05
N ARG A 107 -18.05 -6.30 0.59
CA ARG A 107 -17.94 -7.72 0.27
C ARG A 107 -18.17 -8.01 -1.21
N GLN A 108 -19.14 -7.35 -1.84
CA GLN A 108 -19.40 -7.49 -3.27
C GLN A 108 -18.25 -6.93 -4.10
N ALA A 109 -17.71 -5.77 -3.71
CA ALA A 109 -16.53 -5.19 -4.35
C ALA A 109 -15.31 -6.12 -4.25
N LEU A 110 -15.03 -6.68 -3.06
CA LEU A 110 -13.92 -7.63 -2.86
C LEU A 110 -14.09 -8.89 -3.70
N ALA A 111 -15.30 -9.44 -3.78
CA ALA A 111 -15.59 -10.58 -4.65
C ALA A 111 -15.31 -10.24 -6.12
N GLU A 112 -15.81 -9.09 -6.60
CA GLU A 112 -15.58 -8.63 -7.98
C GLU A 112 -14.09 -8.45 -8.29
N ILE A 113 -13.33 -7.81 -7.38
CA ILE A 113 -11.89 -7.62 -7.54
C ILE A 113 -11.18 -8.98 -7.63
N SER A 114 -11.47 -9.90 -6.72
CA SER A 114 -10.77 -11.19 -6.63
C SER A 114 -11.14 -12.18 -7.75
N GLU A 115 -12.40 -12.20 -8.18
CA GLU A 115 -12.92 -13.19 -9.12
C GLU A 115 -12.81 -12.72 -10.58
N ASN A 116 -12.93 -11.41 -10.82
CA ASN A 116 -13.07 -10.88 -12.19
C ASN A 116 -11.97 -9.89 -12.60
N LEU A 117 -11.25 -9.28 -11.65
CA LEU A 117 -10.24 -8.25 -11.93
C LEU A 117 -8.80 -8.65 -11.57
N ASP A 118 -8.56 -9.95 -11.35
CA ASP A 118 -7.25 -10.53 -11.02
C ASP A 118 -6.62 -9.96 -9.73
N GLY A 119 -7.39 -9.33 -8.84
CA GLY A 119 -6.84 -8.71 -7.65
C GLY A 119 -6.32 -9.73 -6.63
N PHE A 120 -5.23 -9.37 -5.96
CA PHE A 120 -4.48 -10.23 -5.05
C PHE A 120 -4.22 -9.51 -3.72
N ASP A 121 -3.90 -10.27 -2.68
CA ASP A 121 -3.53 -9.78 -1.35
C ASP A 121 -4.61 -8.95 -0.62
N LEU A 122 -5.87 -9.18 -0.95
CA LEU A 122 -6.97 -8.33 -0.46
C LEU A 122 -7.34 -8.57 1.02
N LYS A 123 -6.68 -9.46 1.75
CA LYS A 123 -7.07 -9.80 3.14
C LYS A 123 -6.27 -9.08 4.20
N ASP A 124 -5.07 -8.63 3.87
CA ASP A 124 -4.17 -8.01 4.84
C ASP A 124 -4.76 -6.68 5.35
N SER A 125 -4.82 -6.51 6.67
CA SER A 125 -5.37 -5.31 7.32
C SER A 125 -4.67 -4.00 6.92
N GLY A 126 -3.41 -4.05 6.48
CA GLY A 126 -2.64 -2.91 6.00
C GLY A 126 -3.11 -2.39 4.64
N ASN A 127 -3.90 -3.18 3.92
CA ASN A 127 -4.53 -2.76 2.66
C ASN A 127 -5.85 -2.00 2.87
N TYR A 128 -6.21 -1.74 4.13
CA TYR A 128 -7.43 -1.03 4.51
C TYR A 128 -7.15 0.20 5.38
N GLY A 129 -8.10 1.13 5.36
CA GLY A 129 -8.20 2.26 6.27
C GLY A 129 -9.62 2.46 6.76
N ILE A 130 -9.80 3.42 7.65
CA ILE A 130 -11.09 3.85 8.21
C ILE A 130 -11.38 5.28 7.77
N ASP A 131 -12.59 5.52 7.28
CA ASP A 131 -13.07 6.86 6.94
C ASP A 131 -13.58 7.63 8.18
N SER A 132 -13.99 8.89 7.99
CA SER A 132 -14.53 9.72 9.08
C SER A 132 -15.84 9.22 9.68
N GLU A 133 -16.55 8.30 9.01
CA GLU A 133 -17.78 7.68 9.49
C GLU A 133 -17.52 6.34 10.20
N GLY A 134 -16.26 5.92 10.32
CA GLY A 134 -15.88 4.65 10.93
C GLY A 134 -16.03 3.44 10.00
N LYS A 135 -16.21 3.65 8.69
CA LYS A 135 -16.37 2.57 7.73
C LYS A 135 -15.00 2.11 7.21
N LEU A 136 -14.92 0.81 6.96
CA LEU A 136 -13.74 0.20 6.35
C LEU A 136 -13.67 0.57 4.86
N VAL A 137 -12.48 0.99 4.41
CA VAL A 137 -12.20 1.37 3.03
C VAL A 137 -10.96 0.62 2.56
N LEU A 138 -11.04 -0.01 1.38
CA LEU A 138 -9.88 -0.65 0.75
C LEU A 138 -9.00 0.43 0.09
N ILE A 139 -7.74 0.52 0.51
CA ILE A 139 -6.80 1.60 0.11
C ILE A 139 -5.64 1.10 -0.77
N ASP A 140 -5.33 -0.19 -0.71
CA ASP A 140 -4.33 -0.83 -1.56
C ASP A 140 -4.92 -2.08 -2.20
N TYR A 141 -5.06 -2.04 -3.51
CA TYR A 141 -5.71 -3.09 -4.31
C TYR A 141 -5.15 -3.14 -5.74
N GLY A 142 -3.95 -2.58 -5.93
CA GLY A 142 -3.28 -2.50 -7.24
C GLY A 142 -2.47 -3.73 -7.61
N MET A 143 -2.22 -4.61 -6.64
CA MET A 143 -1.50 -5.84 -6.90
C MET A 143 -2.46 -6.86 -7.52
N THR A 144 -2.20 -7.20 -8.78
CA THR A 144 -2.88 -8.34 -9.42
C THR A 144 -2.06 -9.61 -9.22
N LYS A 145 -2.72 -10.76 -9.26
CA LYS A 145 -2.04 -12.05 -9.11
C LYS A 145 -0.99 -12.24 -10.20
N LYS A 146 -1.34 -11.90 -11.45
CA LYS A 146 -0.38 -11.92 -12.55
C LYS A 146 0.83 -11.03 -12.29
N LEU A 147 0.59 -9.80 -11.81
CA LEU A 147 1.68 -8.87 -11.52
C LEU A 147 2.61 -9.39 -10.42
N TYR A 148 2.02 -10.01 -9.40
CA TYR A 148 2.74 -10.61 -8.30
C TYR A 148 3.61 -11.79 -8.77
N GLU A 149 3.01 -12.76 -9.46
CA GLU A 149 3.69 -13.99 -9.88
C GLU A 149 4.71 -13.76 -11.01
N ASP A 150 4.36 -12.96 -12.03
CA ASP A 150 5.20 -12.78 -13.22
C ASP A 150 6.35 -11.80 -13.01
N GLN A 151 6.23 -10.87 -12.05
CA GLN A 151 7.19 -9.78 -11.89
C GLN A 151 7.67 -9.58 -10.46
N TRP A 152 6.75 -9.44 -9.50
CA TRP A 152 7.15 -9.13 -8.13
C TRP A 152 8.00 -10.25 -7.52
N VAL A 153 7.56 -11.51 -7.61
CA VAL A 153 8.29 -12.67 -7.07
C VAL A 153 9.68 -12.80 -7.69
N PRO A 154 9.84 -12.85 -9.04
CA PRO A 154 11.17 -12.92 -9.64
C PRO A 154 12.12 -11.79 -9.23
N LEU A 155 11.60 -10.56 -9.10
CA LEU A 155 12.42 -9.40 -8.72
C LEU A 155 12.78 -9.40 -7.23
N ALA A 156 11.88 -9.89 -6.36
CA ALA A 156 12.15 -10.06 -4.94
C ALA A 156 13.20 -11.16 -4.72
N GLU A 157 13.09 -12.30 -5.38
CA GLU A 157 14.04 -13.41 -5.32
C GLU A 157 15.42 -13.02 -5.85
N ALA A 158 15.47 -12.22 -6.92
CA ALA A 158 16.71 -11.66 -7.48
C ALA A 158 17.32 -10.53 -6.64
N GLY A 159 16.65 -10.09 -5.57
CA GLY A 159 17.11 -8.99 -4.72
C GLY A 159 17.09 -7.62 -5.37
N VAL A 160 16.25 -7.44 -6.40
CA VAL A 160 15.98 -6.13 -7.00
C VAL A 160 14.94 -5.37 -6.17
N LEU A 161 13.88 -6.05 -5.75
CA LEU A 161 12.90 -5.50 -4.81
C LEU A 161 13.25 -5.88 -3.38
N PRO A 162 13.24 -4.91 -2.43
CA PRO A 162 13.43 -5.22 -1.04
C PRO A 162 12.17 -5.87 -0.44
N GLN A 163 12.38 -6.90 0.37
CA GLN A 163 11.42 -7.29 1.39
C GLN A 163 11.66 -6.41 2.62
N ILE A 164 10.60 -5.79 3.13
CA ILE A 164 10.66 -4.80 4.20
C ILE A 164 10.14 -5.44 5.48
N TYR A 165 10.90 -5.26 6.56
CA TYR A 165 10.55 -5.67 7.91
C TYR A 165 10.73 -4.49 8.84
N PHE A 166 9.91 -4.40 9.88
CA PHE A 166 10.10 -3.44 10.97
C PHE A 166 10.44 -4.24 12.22
N GLU A 167 11.67 -4.08 12.73
CA GLU A 167 12.11 -4.78 13.94
C GLU A 167 12.88 -3.83 14.85
N HIS A 168 12.92 -4.14 16.15
CA HIS A 168 13.78 -3.42 17.08
C HIS A 168 15.25 -3.64 16.75
N CYS A 169 15.94 -2.54 16.45
CA CYS A 169 17.38 -2.51 16.25
C CYS A 169 18.10 -3.00 17.51
N GLN A 170 18.94 -4.03 17.38
CA GLN A 170 19.67 -4.62 18.52
C GLN A 170 20.65 -3.64 19.17
N VAL A 171 21.05 -2.57 18.48
CA VAL A 171 21.98 -1.55 18.99
C VAL A 171 21.26 -0.48 19.80
N CYS A 172 20.13 0.05 19.31
CA CYS A 172 19.47 1.20 19.94
C CYS A 172 18.08 0.91 20.53
N GLY A 173 17.56 -0.31 20.37
CA GLY A 173 16.26 -0.74 20.90
C GLY A 173 15.03 -0.07 20.27
N GLN A 174 15.22 0.74 19.22
CA GLN A 174 14.13 1.40 18.49
C GLN A 174 13.70 0.51 17.32
N GLU A 175 12.40 0.50 17.01
CA GLU A 175 11.89 -0.12 15.78
C GLU A 175 12.46 0.61 14.56
N LYS A 176 13.01 -0.15 13.61
CA LYS A 176 13.63 0.38 12.40
C LYS A 176 13.22 -0.42 11.18
N GLU A 177 13.17 0.28 10.05
CA GLU A 177 13.03 -0.32 8.73
C GLU A 177 14.28 -1.14 8.40
N LEU A 178 14.06 -2.45 8.26
CA LEU A 178 15.04 -3.44 7.81
C LEU A 178 14.67 -3.91 6.41
N ARG A 179 15.66 -4.01 5.53
CA ARG A 179 15.48 -4.53 4.17
C ARG A 179 16.31 -5.78 3.94
N ILE A 180 15.69 -6.77 3.28
CA ILE A 180 16.34 -7.96 2.74
C ILE A 180 16.23 -7.92 1.21
N TYR A 181 17.31 -8.28 0.52
CA TYR A 181 17.37 -8.26 -0.94
C TYR A 181 17.75 -9.64 -1.48
N GLY A 182 16.75 -10.41 -1.89
CA GLY A 182 16.96 -11.72 -2.51
C GLY A 182 16.97 -12.85 -1.49
N GLU A 183 16.67 -14.06 -1.96
CA GLU A 183 16.48 -15.25 -1.10
C GLU A 183 17.77 -15.67 -0.37
N ALA A 184 18.93 -15.38 -0.96
CA ALA A 184 20.24 -15.69 -0.39
C ALA A 184 20.77 -14.61 0.58
N ASP A 185 20.09 -13.46 0.70
CA ASP A 185 20.52 -12.38 1.59
C ASP A 185 20.12 -12.69 3.04
N ARG A 186 21.13 -12.99 3.85
CA ARG A 186 20.96 -13.30 5.27
C ARG A 186 21.06 -12.06 6.16
N ASP A 187 21.44 -10.92 5.60
CA ASP A 187 21.69 -9.70 6.36
C ASP A 187 20.50 -8.74 6.26
N ARG A 188 19.74 -8.63 7.35
CA ARG A 188 18.72 -7.58 7.52
C ARG A 188 19.40 -6.24 7.71
N ARG A 189 19.17 -5.28 6.79
CA ARG A 189 19.89 -4.00 6.79
C ARG A 189 19.02 -2.85 7.30
N CYS A 190 19.48 -2.19 8.37
CA CYS A 190 18.89 -0.95 8.86
C CYS A 190 19.16 0.21 7.90
N VAL A 191 18.09 0.84 7.39
CA VAL A 191 18.20 1.97 6.44
C VAL A 191 18.87 3.20 7.08
N ALA A 192 18.70 3.41 8.39
CA ALA A 192 19.26 4.56 9.11
C ALA A 192 20.71 4.34 9.62
N CYS A 193 21.11 3.09 9.85
CA CYS A 193 22.35 2.74 10.55
C CYS A 193 23.46 2.30 9.58
N GLY A 194 23.09 1.82 8.39
CA GLY A 194 24.02 1.06 7.55
C GLY A 194 24.37 -0.30 8.18
N LYS A 195 25.39 -0.95 7.64
CA LYS A 195 25.92 -2.23 8.15
C LYS A 195 26.46 -2.05 9.56
N GLU A 196 25.92 -2.80 10.51
CA GLU A 196 26.69 -3.50 11.56
C GLU A 196 26.11 -4.90 11.74
#